data_AF-A0A5D2AII7-F1
#
_entry.id   AF-A0A5D2AII7-F1
#
_cell.length_a   1.000
_cell.length_b   1.000
_cell.length_c   1.000
_cell.angle_alpha   90.00
_cell.angle_beta   90.00
_cell.angle_gamma   90.00
#
_symmetry.space_group_name_H-M   'P 1'
#
loop_
_entity.id
_entity.type
_entity.pdbx_description
1 polymer ?
#
loop_
_entity_poly.entity_id
_entity_poly.type
_entity_poly.pdbx_seq_one_letter_code
_entity_poly.pdbx_strand_id
1 'polypeptide(L)'
;MPSPKKKPQSPDISAARATVEGCSGYAGFLELDEVSTTSISASITLHYHGTHRIKLLHKNLTRVRFGINPKFVDQAGWPCLSFLVDASPIFCEILDSCDAVAKKISEDHGSSSEWRHAVIRNYSYINTPTVRLHIPTIVNGDTAQYGTEIHRKDHSGNVQQYIFDKFDVTELSNLLRTRISVDAFFSLDTYDYQQSAGIHLVAKKLVIHPSQ
;
A
#
# COMPACT_ATOMS: atom_id res chain seq x y z
N MET A 1 39.31 50.62 48.30
CA MET A 1 39.02 50.29 46.89
C MET A 1 38.57 48.84 46.80
N PRO A 2 37.31 48.58 46.43
CA PRO A 2 36.78 47.22 46.22
C PRO A 2 36.74 46.85 44.73
N SER A 3 37.22 45.66 44.40
CA SER A 3 37.10 45.02 43.08
C SER A 3 35.71 44.39 42.89
N PRO A 4 35.10 44.42 41.69
CA PRO A 4 33.81 43.77 41.45
C PRO A 4 33.99 42.28 41.12
N LYS A 5 33.23 41.41 41.80
CA LYS A 5 33.06 39.99 41.42
C LYS A 5 31.85 39.84 40.49
N LYS A 6 32.06 39.11 39.39
CA LYS A 6 31.12 38.84 38.28
C LYS A 6 29.96 37.93 38.71
N LYS A 7 28.80 38.14 38.07
CA LYS A 7 27.61 37.28 38.10
C LYS A 7 27.90 35.88 37.51
N PRO A 8 27.21 34.81 37.94
CA PRO A 8 27.26 33.50 37.29
C PRO A 8 26.51 33.53 35.95
N GLN A 9 27.14 32.96 34.93
CA GLN A 9 26.63 32.80 33.57
C GLN A 9 25.84 31.48 33.49
N SER A 10 24.66 31.53 32.88
CA SER A 10 23.76 30.40 32.66
C SER A 10 24.42 29.34 31.77
N PRO A 11 24.28 28.03 32.04
CA PRO A 11 24.74 27.01 31.11
C PRO A 11 23.78 26.93 29.92
N ASP A 12 24.33 27.18 28.73
CA ASP A 12 23.67 26.90 27.45
C ASP A 12 23.42 25.39 27.33
N ILE A 13 22.15 25.00 27.45
CA ILE A 13 21.69 23.64 27.16
C ILE A 13 21.64 23.53 25.63
N SER A 14 22.76 23.15 25.04
CA SER A 14 22.80 22.68 23.65
C SER A 14 22.05 21.35 23.59
N ALA A 15 20.81 21.40 23.11
CA ALA A 15 19.99 20.23 22.84
C ALA A 15 20.70 19.38 21.77
N ALA A 16 21.24 18.24 22.20
CA ALA A 16 21.72 17.20 21.31
C ALA A 16 20.56 16.78 20.41
N ARG A 17 20.65 17.17 19.13
CA ARG A 17 19.74 16.75 18.08
C ARG A 17 19.92 15.24 17.94
N ALA A 18 19.02 14.47 18.53
CA ALA A 18 18.94 13.03 18.29
C ALA A 18 18.61 12.83 16.82
N THR A 19 19.63 12.53 16.02
CA THR A 19 19.48 12.00 14.68
C THR A 19 18.86 10.62 14.83
N VAL A 20 17.53 10.54 14.72
CA VAL A 20 16.86 9.28 14.44
C VAL A 20 17.10 9.00 12.97
N GLU A 21 18.27 8.44 12.69
CA GLU A 21 18.58 7.81 11.41
C GLU A 21 17.84 6.46 11.40
N GLY A 22 16.53 6.55 11.19
CA GLY A 22 15.78 5.39 10.74
C GLY A 22 16.23 5.10 9.32
N CYS A 23 16.96 3.99 9.13
CA CYS A 23 17.25 3.43 7.81
C CYS A 23 15.92 3.22 7.06
N SER A 24 15.52 4.24 6.30
CA SER A 24 14.34 4.25 5.47
C SER A 24 14.62 3.38 4.25
N GLY A 25 14.20 2.12 4.31
CA GLY A 25 14.14 1.23 3.14
C GLY A 25 13.14 1.67 2.06
N TYR A 26 12.70 2.95 2.08
CA TYR A 26 11.63 3.50 1.25
C TYR A 26 12.14 4.37 0.10
N ALA A 27 13.42 4.28 -0.26
CA ALA A 27 13.94 4.91 -1.47
C ALA A 27 13.13 4.41 -2.70
N GLY A 28 12.26 5.27 -3.23
CA GLY A 28 11.49 5.04 -4.45
C GLY A 28 9.98 4.86 -4.33
N PHE A 29 9.34 5.17 -3.19
CA PHE A 29 7.88 5.39 -3.15
C PHE A 29 7.56 6.90 -3.14
N LEU A 30 6.60 7.34 -3.95
CA LEU A 30 6.18 8.75 -4.03
C LEU A 30 4.95 9.02 -3.16
N GLU A 31 4.95 10.07 -2.33
CA GLU A 31 3.73 10.53 -1.64
C GLU A 31 2.68 10.99 -2.67
N LEU A 32 1.39 10.90 -2.34
CA LEU A 32 0.28 11.13 -3.31
C LEU A 32 0.32 12.52 -3.96
N ASP A 33 0.71 13.53 -3.18
CA ASP A 33 0.88 14.92 -3.60
C ASP A 33 2.15 15.16 -4.42
N GLU A 34 3.12 14.24 -4.35
CA GLU A 34 4.32 14.22 -5.18
C GLU A 34 4.10 13.47 -6.52
N VAL A 35 2.93 12.83 -6.71
CA VAL A 35 2.58 12.14 -7.95
C VAL A 35 2.20 13.17 -9.03
N SER A 36 3.19 13.64 -9.78
CA SER A 36 2.94 14.29 -11.06
C SER A 36 2.52 13.26 -12.11
N THR A 37 1.57 13.62 -12.98
CA THR A 37 1.16 12.78 -14.13
C THR A 37 2.34 12.44 -15.05
N THR A 38 3.38 13.26 -15.06
CA THR A 38 4.64 13.03 -15.80
C THR A 38 5.55 11.96 -15.17
N SER A 39 5.33 11.59 -13.92
CA SER A 39 6.07 10.53 -13.21
C SER A 39 5.44 9.14 -13.39
N ILE A 40 4.25 9.08 -13.99
CA ILE A 40 3.51 7.84 -14.27
C ILE A 40 4.11 7.22 -15.54
N SER A 41 5.06 6.30 -15.36
CA SER A 41 5.61 5.49 -16.45
C SER A 41 5.16 4.04 -16.29
N ALA A 42 4.31 3.58 -17.20
CA ALA A 42 3.90 2.19 -17.28
C ALA A 42 4.70 1.50 -18.38
N SER A 43 5.16 0.28 -18.13
CA SER A 43 5.69 -0.57 -19.20
C SER A 43 5.22 -2.00 -19.01
N ILE A 44 4.80 -2.60 -20.12
CA ILE A 44 4.37 -3.98 -20.16
C ILE A 44 5.61 -4.84 -20.30
N THR A 45 5.92 -5.61 -19.27
CA THR A 45 6.84 -6.74 -19.41
C THR A 45 6.00 -8.00 -19.56
N LEU A 46 6.10 -8.59 -20.75
CA LEU A 46 5.70 -9.97 -20.97
C LEU A 46 6.35 -10.81 -19.86
N HIS A 47 5.53 -11.52 -19.09
CA HIS A 47 5.99 -12.43 -18.02
C HIS A 47 7.22 -13.20 -18.54
N TYR A 48 8.39 -13.04 -17.94
CA TYR A 48 8.80 -13.96 -16.86
C TYR A 48 9.57 -13.36 -15.68
N HIS A 49 10.21 -12.18 -15.76
CA HIS A 49 10.87 -11.54 -14.61
C HIS A 49 11.25 -10.10 -14.96
N GLY A 50 10.35 -9.12 -14.80
CA GLY A 50 10.69 -7.75 -15.23
C GLY A 50 9.72 -6.63 -14.88
N THR A 51 9.05 -6.65 -13.74
CA THR A 51 8.08 -5.60 -13.38
C THR A 51 8.72 -4.20 -13.36
N HIS A 52 8.29 -3.29 -14.23
CA HIS A 52 8.42 -1.87 -13.96
C HIS A 52 7.29 -1.47 -13.03
N ARG A 53 7.67 -1.15 -11.79
CA ARG A 53 6.76 -0.98 -10.67
C ARG A 53 6.59 0.51 -10.45
N ILE A 54 5.44 1.06 -10.82
CA ILE A 54 5.04 2.34 -10.23
C ILE A 54 4.76 2.03 -8.75
N LYS A 55 5.61 2.55 -7.87
CA LYS A 55 5.50 2.44 -6.42
C LYS A 55 4.81 3.71 -5.91
N LEU A 56 3.53 3.59 -5.58
CA LEU A 56 2.73 4.68 -5.05
C LEU A 56 2.65 4.55 -3.53
N LEU A 57 3.02 5.63 -2.84
CA LEU A 57 2.78 5.79 -1.42
C LEU A 57 1.54 6.68 -1.24
N HIS A 58 0.44 6.06 -0.81
CA HIS A 58 -0.74 6.81 -0.41
C HIS A 58 -0.80 6.86 1.12
N LYS A 59 -0.39 8.00 1.67
CA LYS A 59 -0.58 8.33 3.09
C LYS A 59 -1.95 8.96 3.28
N ASN A 60 -3.00 8.17 3.17
CA ASN A 60 -4.31 8.58 3.66
C ASN A 60 -5.03 7.38 4.26
N LEU A 61 -5.81 7.69 5.29
CA LEU A 61 -6.63 6.76 6.05
C LEU A 61 -7.69 6.13 5.14
N THR A 62 -7.34 5.07 4.45
CA THR A 62 -8.30 4.29 3.66
C THR A 62 -9.01 3.35 4.62
N ARG A 63 -10.34 3.44 4.67
CA ARG A 63 -11.14 2.63 5.59
C ARG A 63 -11.50 1.31 4.91
N VAL A 64 -11.19 0.20 5.57
CA VAL A 64 -11.55 -1.13 5.09
C VAL A 64 -13.08 -1.24 5.02
N ARG A 65 -13.60 -1.47 3.81
CA ARG A 65 -15.02 -1.72 3.54
C ARG A 65 -15.35 -3.18 3.71
N PHE A 66 -14.61 -4.02 3.01
CA PHE A 66 -14.74 -5.47 3.04
C PHE A 66 -13.38 -6.05 3.34
N GLY A 67 -13.29 -6.82 4.43
CA GLY A 67 -12.07 -7.51 4.82
C GLY A 67 -11.71 -8.65 3.85
N ILE A 68 -10.70 -9.41 4.23
CA ILE A 68 -10.19 -10.52 3.42
C ILE A 68 -11.26 -11.61 3.30
N ASN A 69 -11.49 -12.09 2.07
CA ASN A 69 -12.29 -13.28 1.82
C ASN A 69 -11.38 -14.50 1.64
N PRO A 70 -11.34 -15.45 2.60
CA PRO A 70 -10.44 -16.61 2.54
C PRO A 70 -10.85 -17.66 1.50
N LYS A 71 -12.02 -17.51 0.86
CA LYS A 71 -12.57 -18.53 -0.06
C LYS A 71 -11.88 -18.55 -1.43
N PHE A 72 -11.12 -17.51 -1.77
CA PHE A 72 -10.43 -17.43 -3.05
C PHE A 72 -9.02 -17.96 -2.92
N VAL A 73 -8.67 -18.92 -3.78
CA VAL A 73 -7.33 -19.47 -3.90
C VAL A 73 -6.79 -19.23 -5.31
N ASP A 74 -5.49 -19.14 -5.45
CA ASP A 74 -4.81 -19.07 -6.74
C ASP A 74 -4.72 -20.44 -7.43
N GLN A 75 -4.10 -20.48 -8.61
CA GLN A 75 -3.91 -21.71 -9.41
C GLN A 75 -3.08 -22.78 -8.67
N ALA A 76 -2.24 -22.37 -7.71
CA ALA A 76 -1.43 -23.26 -6.90
C ALA A 76 -2.14 -23.66 -5.59
N GLY A 77 -3.39 -23.24 -5.40
CA GLY A 77 -4.21 -23.54 -4.21
C GLY A 77 -3.91 -22.63 -3.02
N TRP A 78 -3.09 -21.60 -3.17
CA TRP A 78 -2.76 -20.68 -2.10
C TRP A 78 -3.82 -19.59 -1.95
N PRO A 79 -4.15 -19.14 -0.72
CA PRO A 79 -5.12 -18.08 -0.52
C PRO A 79 -4.77 -16.80 -1.30
N CYS A 80 -5.71 -16.35 -2.13
CA CYS A 80 -5.63 -15.07 -2.82
C CYS A 80 -6.19 -13.98 -1.90
N LEU A 81 -5.28 -13.31 -1.21
CA LEU A 81 -5.63 -12.36 -0.17
C LEU A 81 -5.88 -10.98 -0.80
N SER A 82 -7.12 -10.52 -0.74
CA SER A 82 -7.45 -9.15 -1.11
C SER A 82 -8.58 -8.59 -0.25
N PHE A 83 -8.59 -7.29 -0.08
CA PHE A 83 -9.61 -6.55 0.68
C PHE A 83 -9.94 -5.25 -0.03
N LEU A 84 -11.13 -4.71 0.25
CA LEU A 84 -11.62 -3.47 -0.36
C LEU A 84 -11.48 -2.31 0.62
N VAL A 85 -10.97 -1.18 0.15
CA VAL A 85 -10.87 0.05 0.92
C VAL A 85 -11.58 1.20 0.22
N ASP A 86 -12.05 2.16 1.02
CA ASP A 86 -12.56 3.45 0.54
C ASP A 86 -11.45 4.20 -0.21
N ALA A 87 -11.79 4.75 -1.38
CA ALA A 87 -10.90 5.59 -2.17
C ALA A 87 -11.35 7.06 -2.12
N SER A 88 -10.41 7.98 -1.92
CA SER A 88 -10.69 9.42 -2.01
C SER A 88 -10.79 9.87 -3.47
N PRO A 89 -11.45 11.01 -3.77
CA PRO A 89 -11.56 11.52 -5.14
C PRO A 89 -10.20 11.69 -5.83
N ILE A 90 -9.22 12.29 -5.14
CA ILE A 90 -7.86 12.48 -5.65
C ILE A 90 -7.21 11.13 -5.97
N PHE A 91 -7.39 10.13 -5.10
CA PHE A 91 -6.83 8.81 -5.35
C PHE A 91 -7.50 8.13 -6.55
N CYS A 92 -8.80 8.33 -6.74
CA CYS A 92 -9.53 7.83 -7.90
C CYS A 92 -9.01 8.46 -9.20
N GLU A 93 -8.75 9.77 -9.23
CA GLU A 93 -8.23 10.47 -10.41
C GLU A 93 -6.84 9.96 -10.82
N ILE A 94 -5.97 9.71 -9.84
CA ILE A 94 -4.63 9.15 -10.08
C ILE A 94 -4.73 7.73 -10.65
N LEU A 95 -5.58 6.89 -10.07
CA LEU A 95 -5.77 5.52 -10.56
C LEU A 95 -6.43 5.49 -11.94
N ASP A 96 -7.40 6.36 -12.22
CA ASP A 96 -8.01 6.46 -13.55
C ASP A 96 -6.97 6.87 -14.60
N SER A 97 -6.06 7.78 -14.25
CA SER A 97 -4.96 8.20 -15.12
C SER A 97 -4.01 7.02 -15.39
N CYS A 98 -3.68 6.24 -14.36
CA CYS A 98 -2.85 5.04 -14.51
C CYS A 98 -3.55 3.97 -15.36
N ASP A 99 -4.85 3.74 -15.13
CA ASP A 99 -5.69 2.83 -15.91
C ASP A 99 -5.72 3.22 -17.39
N ALA A 100 -5.90 4.50 -17.71
CA ALA A 100 -5.94 4.97 -19.09
C ALA A 100 -4.61 4.72 -19.83
N VAL A 101 -3.49 4.99 -19.16
CA VAL A 101 -2.15 4.73 -19.71
C VAL A 101 -1.92 3.23 -19.89
N ALA A 102 -2.19 2.42 -18.86
CA ALA A 102 -1.96 0.98 -18.90
C ALA A 102 -2.86 0.27 -19.93
N LYS A 103 -4.13 0.68 -20.04
CA LYS A 103 -5.07 0.18 -21.03
C LYS A 103 -4.56 0.43 -22.45
N LYS A 104 -4.15 1.68 -22.73
CA LYS A 104 -3.62 2.04 -24.05
C LYS A 104 -2.41 1.18 -24.42
N ILE A 105 -1.46 1.02 -23.49
CA ILE A 105 -0.29 0.17 -23.75
C ILE A 105 -0.72 -1.29 -23.97
N SER A 106 -1.72 -1.78 -23.24
CA SER A 106 -2.25 -3.15 -23.43
C SER A 106 -2.83 -3.35 -24.84
N GLU A 107 -3.62 -2.38 -25.31
CA GLU A 107 -4.20 -2.38 -26.65
C GLU A 107 -3.14 -2.22 -27.76
N ASP A 108 -2.15 -1.34 -27.56
CA ASP A 108 -1.03 -1.13 -28.49
C ASP A 108 -0.16 -2.40 -28.65
N HIS A 109 -0.11 -3.23 -27.61
CA HIS A 109 0.57 -4.54 -27.63
C HIS A 109 -0.33 -5.70 -28.13
N GLY A 110 -1.54 -5.40 -28.63
CA GLY A 110 -2.43 -6.37 -29.27
C GLY A 110 -3.30 -7.20 -28.32
N SER A 111 -3.43 -6.79 -27.04
CA SER A 111 -4.40 -7.43 -26.15
C SER A 111 -5.83 -7.15 -26.59
N SER A 112 -6.68 -8.17 -26.52
CA SER A 112 -8.14 -8.08 -26.78
C SER A 112 -8.98 -8.36 -25.53
N SER A 113 -8.33 -8.46 -24.38
CA SER A 113 -8.98 -8.74 -23.09
C SER A 113 -9.85 -7.57 -22.63
N GLU A 114 -10.94 -7.87 -21.92
CA GLU A 114 -11.80 -6.86 -21.32
C GLU A 114 -11.03 -6.12 -20.22
N TRP A 115 -10.94 -4.80 -20.33
CA TRP A 115 -10.24 -3.98 -19.34
C TRP A 115 -11.09 -3.79 -18.07
N ARG A 116 -10.56 -4.23 -16.93
CA ARG A 116 -11.12 -4.09 -15.59
C ARG A 116 -10.48 -2.87 -14.92
N HIS A 117 -11.32 -1.86 -14.64
CA HIS A 117 -10.90 -0.65 -13.93
C HIS A 117 -10.44 -0.96 -12.50
N ALA A 118 -9.35 -0.32 -12.07
CA ALA A 118 -8.82 -0.43 -10.72
C ALA A 118 -9.77 0.17 -9.66
N VAL A 119 -10.49 1.23 -10.03
CA VAL A 119 -11.50 1.89 -9.18
C VAL A 119 -12.88 1.31 -9.44
N ILE A 120 -13.50 0.77 -8.39
CA ILE A 120 -14.84 0.19 -8.42
C ILE A 120 -15.84 1.27 -7.98
N ARG A 121 -16.59 1.81 -8.94
CA ARG A 121 -17.59 2.88 -8.73
C ARG A 121 -19.02 2.36 -8.61
N ASN A 122 -19.31 1.20 -9.21
CA ASN A 122 -20.63 0.61 -9.23
C ASN A 122 -20.65 -0.67 -8.41
N TYR A 123 -20.66 -0.52 -7.08
CA TYR A 123 -21.09 -1.61 -6.20
C TYR A 123 -22.49 -1.27 -5.72
N SER A 124 -23.46 -2.14 -6.05
CA SER A 124 -24.86 -2.00 -5.70
C SER A 124 -25.00 -1.53 -4.24
N TYR A 125 -25.58 -0.34 -4.06
CA TYR A 125 -25.85 0.37 -2.80
C TYR A 125 -24.71 1.21 -2.16
N ILE A 126 -23.55 1.37 -2.81
CA ILE A 126 -22.42 2.13 -2.24
C ILE A 126 -22.09 3.34 -3.11
N ASN A 127 -22.33 4.56 -2.60
CA ASN A 127 -22.01 5.83 -3.28
C ASN A 127 -20.54 6.26 -3.13
N THR A 128 -19.66 5.38 -2.64
CA THR A 128 -18.25 5.70 -2.41
C THR A 128 -17.39 4.80 -3.28
N PRO A 129 -16.49 5.36 -4.09
CA PRO A 129 -15.57 4.55 -4.88
C PRO A 129 -14.69 3.71 -3.96
N THR A 130 -14.41 2.48 -4.38
CA THR A 130 -13.57 1.54 -3.64
C THR A 130 -12.46 1.00 -4.53
N VAL A 131 -11.36 0.59 -3.91
CA VAL A 131 -10.25 -0.06 -4.59
C VAL A 131 -9.90 -1.36 -3.88
N ARG A 132 -9.39 -2.33 -4.65
CA ARG A 132 -8.97 -3.64 -4.14
C ARG A 132 -7.46 -3.67 -3.93
N LEU A 133 -7.05 -3.86 -2.68
CA LEU A 133 -5.65 -4.10 -2.32
C LEU A 133 -5.39 -5.60 -2.26
N HIS A 134 -4.33 -6.04 -2.92
CA HIS A 134 -3.86 -7.42 -2.95
C HIS A 134 -2.68 -7.59 -1.99
N ILE A 135 -2.73 -8.63 -1.18
CA ILE A 135 -1.63 -9.05 -0.29
C ILE A 135 -0.98 -10.28 -0.94
N PRO A 136 0.22 -10.16 -1.53
CA PRO A 136 0.89 -11.29 -2.14
C PRO A 136 1.23 -12.35 -1.10
N THR A 137 1.10 -13.62 -1.48
CA THR A 137 1.60 -14.77 -0.73
C THR A 137 2.91 -15.20 -1.35
N ILE A 138 3.98 -15.26 -0.56
CA ILE A 138 5.29 -15.79 -0.97
C ILE A 138 5.38 -17.22 -0.48
N VAL A 139 5.63 -18.15 -1.41
CA VAL A 139 5.69 -19.59 -1.12
C VAL A 139 7.13 -20.06 -1.27
N ASN A 140 7.67 -20.64 -0.20
CA ASN A 140 9.00 -21.23 -0.15
C ASN A 140 8.87 -22.70 0.28
N GLY A 141 8.85 -23.60 -0.70
CA GLY A 141 8.59 -25.03 -0.47
C GLY A 141 7.22 -25.24 0.16
N ASP A 142 7.19 -25.88 1.33
CA ASP A 142 5.95 -26.17 2.07
C ASP A 142 5.50 -25.00 2.98
N THR A 143 6.22 -23.88 2.97
CA THR A 143 5.92 -22.72 3.82
C THR A 143 5.39 -21.55 3.00
N ALA A 144 4.45 -20.80 3.58
CA ALA A 144 3.90 -19.58 3.01
C ALA A 144 4.16 -18.40 3.95
N GLN A 145 4.38 -17.21 3.39
CA GLN A 145 4.56 -15.97 4.11
C GLN A 145 3.82 -14.84 3.40
N TYR A 146 3.45 -13.81 4.14
CA TYR A 146 2.92 -12.59 3.54
C TYR A 146 4.07 -11.83 2.86
N GLY A 147 3.92 -11.51 1.58
CA GLY A 147 4.82 -10.62 0.85
C GLY A 147 4.57 -9.13 1.14
N THR A 148 3.76 -8.83 2.15
CA THR A 148 3.44 -7.49 2.63
C THR A 148 3.94 -7.34 4.06
N GLU A 149 4.69 -6.28 4.33
CA GLU A 149 5.04 -5.87 5.69
C GLU A 149 3.80 -5.34 6.41
N ILE A 150 3.41 -5.96 7.52
CA ILE A 150 2.23 -5.55 8.29
C ILE A 150 2.70 -4.87 9.56
N HIS A 151 2.16 -3.68 9.84
CA HIS A 151 2.46 -2.89 11.02
C HIS A 151 1.19 -2.51 11.75
N ARG A 152 1.29 -2.30 13.06
CA ARG A 152 0.24 -1.70 13.88
C ARG A 152 0.71 -0.36 14.43
N LYS A 153 -0.18 0.62 14.36
CA LYS A 153 -0.02 1.91 15.01
C LYS A 153 -0.76 1.88 16.33
N ASP A 154 -0.12 2.35 17.41
CA ASP A 154 -0.78 2.53 18.70
C ASP A 154 -1.45 3.91 18.82
N HIS A 155 -2.20 4.13 19.91
CA HIS A 155 -2.86 5.42 20.16
C HIS A 155 -1.89 6.57 20.40
N SER A 156 -0.64 6.29 20.79
CA SER A 156 0.45 7.28 20.89
C SER A 156 1.12 7.57 19.55
N GLY A 157 0.72 6.88 18.48
CA GLY A 157 1.24 7.05 17.14
C GLY A 157 2.50 6.25 16.83
N ASN A 158 3.00 5.42 17.74
CA ASN A 158 4.14 4.54 17.47
C ASN A 158 3.70 3.43 16.52
N VAL A 159 4.54 3.17 15.51
CA VAL A 159 4.31 2.13 14.51
C VAL A 159 5.26 0.98 14.81
N GLN A 160 4.71 -0.19 15.09
CA GLN A 160 5.48 -1.41 15.32
C GLN A 160 5.13 -2.45 14.26
N GLN A 161 6.13 -3.21 13.82
CA GLN A 161 5.89 -4.31 12.90
C GLN A 161 5.13 -5.42 13.62
N TYR A 162 4.09 -5.94 12.96
CA TYR A 162 3.34 -7.09 13.43
C TYR A 162 3.91 -8.36 12.79
N ILE A 163 4.51 -9.21 13.61
CA ILE A 163 5.10 -10.47 13.17
C ILE A 163 4.09 -11.58 13.47
N PHE A 164 3.75 -12.35 12.45
CA PHE A 164 2.90 -13.53 12.60
C PHE A 164 3.76 -14.75 12.95
N ASP A 165 3.29 -15.57 13.88
CA ASP A 165 3.96 -16.83 14.23
C ASP A 165 3.91 -17.85 13.09
N LYS A 166 2.85 -17.78 12.27
CA LYS A 166 2.61 -18.63 11.10
C LYS A 166 1.75 -17.91 10.08
N PHE A 167 1.64 -18.46 8.88
CA PHE A 167 0.68 -17.97 7.88
C PHE A 167 -0.76 -18.26 8.33
N ASP A 168 -1.38 -17.26 8.98
CA ASP A 168 -2.76 -17.36 9.50
C ASP A 168 -3.67 -16.29 8.88
N VAL A 169 -4.46 -16.72 7.89
CA VAL A 169 -5.39 -15.85 7.17
C VAL A 169 -6.51 -15.35 8.09
N THR A 170 -6.88 -16.12 9.11
CA THR A 170 -7.94 -15.74 10.05
C THR A 170 -7.45 -14.64 10.97
N GLU A 171 -6.22 -14.75 11.46
CA GLU A 171 -5.56 -13.70 12.24
C GLU A 171 -5.45 -12.39 11.42
N LEU A 172 -4.97 -12.48 10.17
CA LEU A 172 -4.89 -11.32 9.29
C LEU A 172 -6.27 -10.71 8.99
N SER A 173 -7.28 -11.55 8.73
CA SER A 173 -8.65 -11.10 8.50
C SER A 173 -9.23 -10.40 9.72
N ASN A 174 -8.81 -10.77 10.93
CA ASN A 174 -9.23 -10.12 12.17
C ASN A 174 -8.58 -8.74 12.36
N LEU A 175 -7.36 -8.56 11.86
CA LEU A 175 -6.68 -7.26 11.87
C LEU A 175 -7.29 -6.30 10.83
N LEU A 176 -7.72 -6.82 9.68
CA LEU A 176 -8.30 -6.06 8.55
C LEU A 176 -9.82 -6.18 8.51
N ARG A 177 -10.48 -6.06 9.66
CA ARG A 177 -11.95 -6.05 9.73
C ARG A 177 -12.52 -4.76 9.13
N THR A 178 -13.78 -4.83 8.73
CA THR A 178 -14.53 -3.67 8.25
C THR A 178 -14.47 -2.52 9.26
N ARG A 179 -14.37 -1.29 8.74
CA ARG A 179 -14.21 0.01 9.44
C ARG A 179 -12.83 0.29 10.04
N ILE A 180 -11.87 -0.62 9.95
CA ILE A 180 -10.49 -0.33 10.33
C ILE A 180 -9.85 0.62 9.32
N SER A 181 -9.12 1.62 9.80
CA SER A 181 -8.32 2.51 8.96
C SER A 181 -6.94 1.90 8.72
N VAL A 182 -6.47 1.97 7.49
CA VAL A 182 -5.16 1.45 7.10
C VAL A 182 -4.47 2.43 6.15
N ASP A 183 -3.17 2.64 6.38
CA ASP A 183 -2.30 3.25 5.37
C ASP A 183 -1.67 2.14 4.53
N ALA A 184 -1.70 2.31 3.20
CA ALA A 184 -1.22 1.29 2.27
C ALA A 184 -0.10 1.84 1.38
N PHE A 185 0.98 1.07 1.30
CA PHE A 185 2.09 1.27 0.38
C PHE A 185 1.99 0.15 -0.65
N PHE A 186 1.82 0.48 -1.93
CA PHE A 186 1.56 -0.53 -2.95
C PHE A 186 2.31 -0.25 -4.25
N SER A 187 2.45 -1.28 -5.06
CA SER A 187 2.80 -1.13 -6.47
C SER A 187 1.58 -1.34 -7.36
N LEU A 188 1.60 -0.73 -8.53
CA LEU A 188 0.67 -1.03 -9.61
C LEU A 188 1.29 -2.09 -10.51
N ASP A 189 0.64 -3.25 -10.58
CA ASP A 189 1.09 -4.37 -11.39
C ASP A 189 -0.02 -4.67 -12.42
N THR A 190 0.29 -4.59 -13.72
CA THR A 190 -0.68 -4.93 -14.77
C THR A 190 -0.84 -6.45 -14.87
N TYR A 191 -2.04 -6.89 -15.23
CA TYR A 191 -2.33 -8.29 -15.54
C TYR A 191 -3.14 -8.39 -16.83
N ASP A 192 -3.00 -9.52 -17.50
CA ASP A 192 -3.83 -9.94 -18.63
C ASP A 192 -4.00 -11.46 -18.52
N TYR A 193 -5.17 -11.87 -18.04
CA TYR A 193 -5.45 -13.27 -17.71
C TYR A 193 -6.93 -13.59 -17.89
N GLN A 194 -7.24 -14.77 -18.46
CA GLN A 194 -8.62 -15.24 -18.68
C GLN A 194 -9.53 -14.18 -19.32
N GLN A 195 -9.08 -13.57 -20.42
CA GLN A 195 -9.81 -12.51 -21.15
C GLN A 195 -10.12 -11.25 -20.32
N SER A 196 -9.47 -11.08 -19.17
CA SER A 196 -9.56 -9.88 -18.33
C SER A 196 -8.18 -9.29 -18.15
N ALA A 197 -8.04 -8.01 -18.49
CA ALA A 197 -6.82 -7.24 -18.27
C ALA A 197 -7.10 -6.09 -17.29
N GLY A 198 -6.09 -5.62 -16.57
CA GLY A 198 -6.26 -4.49 -15.66
C GLY A 198 -5.02 -4.24 -14.80
N ILE A 199 -5.22 -3.51 -13.71
CA ILE A 199 -4.18 -3.19 -12.73
C ILE A 199 -4.53 -3.79 -11.37
N HIS A 200 -3.58 -4.49 -10.76
CA HIS A 200 -3.60 -4.87 -9.36
C HIS A 200 -2.85 -3.85 -8.51
N LEU A 201 -3.46 -3.41 -7.41
CA LEU A 201 -2.76 -2.66 -6.37
C LEU A 201 -2.17 -3.66 -5.38
N VAL A 202 -0.87 -3.96 -5.51
CA VAL A 202 -0.17 -4.97 -4.72
C VAL A 202 0.47 -4.32 -3.50
N ALA A 203 -0.09 -4.60 -2.31
CA ALA A 203 0.40 -4.08 -1.04
C ALA A 203 1.81 -4.60 -0.73
N LYS A 204 2.71 -3.67 -0.43
CA LYS A 204 4.09 -3.92 0.02
C LYS A 204 4.22 -3.66 1.51
N LYS A 205 3.50 -2.66 2.03
CA LYS A 205 3.38 -2.40 3.47
C LYS A 205 1.97 -1.93 3.82
N LEU A 206 1.47 -2.38 4.95
CA LEU A 206 0.22 -1.93 5.56
C LEU A 206 0.49 -1.43 6.97
N VAL A 207 -0.06 -0.27 7.32
CA VAL A 207 -0.05 0.27 8.68
C VAL A 207 -1.47 0.34 9.19
N ILE A 208 -1.81 -0.57 10.11
CA ILE A 208 -3.15 -0.72 10.68
C ILE A 208 -3.29 0.23 11.85
N HIS A 209 -4.29 1.10 11.80
CA HIS A 209 -4.58 2.06 12.86
C HIS A 209 -5.42 1.41 13.95
N PRO A 210 -5.36 1.93 15.20
CA PRO A 210 -6.25 1.46 16.24
C PRO A 210 -7.70 1.77 15.86
N SER A 211 -8.62 0.89 16.24
CA SER A 211 -10.05 1.16 16.12
C SER A 211 -10.40 2.37 16.98
N GLN A 212 -11.06 3.38 16.39
CA GLN A 212 -11.67 4.48 17.13
C GLN A 212 -12.82 4.01 18.00
#